data_AF-A0A2V9UNR4-F1
#
_entry.id   AF-A0A2V9UNR4-F1
#
_cell.length_a   1.000
_cell.length_b   1.000
_cell.length_c   1.000
_cell.angle_alpha   90.00
_cell.angle_beta   90.00
_cell.angle_gamma   90.00
#
_symmetry.space_group_name_H-M   'P 1'
#
loop_
_entity.id
_entity.type
_entity.pdbx_description
1 polymer ?
#
loop_
_entity_poly.entity_id
_entity_poly.type
_entity_poly.pdbx_seq_one_letter_code
_entity_poly.pdbx_strand_id
1 'polypeptide(L)' 'MFVGSIAKNSSGKFVLHTGGTDYQLDDQAQAGKFDGKDVKVTGQLDNSSNTIKVQSIEPSSSM' A
#
# COMPACT_ATOMS: atom_id res chain seq x y z
N MET A 1 -0.45 -9.99 -5.36
CA MET A 1 0.60 -8.97 -5.18
C MET A 1 0.12 -7.69 -5.83
N PHE A 2 0.39 -6.55 -5.21
CA PHE A 2 -0.05 -5.23 -5.63
C PHE A 2 1.19 -4.36 -5.80
N VAL A 3 1.29 -3.63 -6.90
CA VAL A 3 2.40 -2.71 -7.19
C VAL A 3 1.82 -1.32 -7.32
N GLY A 4 2.40 -0.36 -6.64
CA GLY A 4 1.93 1.02 -6.64
C GLY A 4 2.74 1.89 -5.70
N SER A 5 2.27 3.10 -5.48
CA SER A 5 2.95 4.10 -4.66
C SER A 5 2.27 4.21 -3.31
N ILE A 6 3.04 4.29 -2.22
CA ILE A 6 2.44 4.60 -0.91
C ILE A 6 2.10 6.09 -0.86
N ALA A 7 0.84 6.39 -0.58
CA ALA A 7 0.34 7.73 -0.35
C ALA A 7 -0.40 7.81 1.00
N LYS A 8 -0.61 9.01 1.51
CA LYS A 8 -1.53 9.23 2.64
C LYS A 8 -2.86 9.73 2.14
N ASN A 9 -3.94 9.16 2.66
CA ASN A 9 -5.28 9.68 2.44
C ASN A 9 -5.54 10.93 3.31
N SER A 10 -6.68 11.58 3.10
CA SER A 10 -7.09 12.78 3.84
C SER A 10 -7.27 12.57 5.35
N SER A 11 -7.37 11.32 5.81
CA SER A 11 -7.44 10.94 7.22
C SER A 11 -6.05 10.66 7.84
N GLY A 12 -4.97 10.83 7.07
CA GLY A 12 -3.60 10.56 7.51
C GLY A 12 -3.21 9.08 7.52
N LYS A 13 -4.02 8.19 6.93
CA LYS A 13 -3.70 6.76 6.79
C LYS A 13 -2.95 6.50 5.50
N PHE A 14 -1.99 5.59 5.55
CA PHE A 14 -1.26 5.07 4.41
C PHE A 14 -2.15 4.16 3.55
N VAL A 15 -2.17 4.47 2.26
CA VAL A 15 -2.87 3.74 1.21
C VAL A 15 -1.88 3.40 0.11
N LEU A 16 -2.12 2.28 -0.57
CA LEU A 16 -1.44 1.94 -1.81
C LEU A 16 -2.25 2.50 -2.97
N HIS A 17 -1.68 3.48 -3.67
CA HIS A 17 -2.25 4.01 -4.90
C HIS A 17 -1.80 3.13 -6.07
N THR A 18 -2.74 2.45 -6.72
CA THR A 18 -2.44 1.59 -7.88
C THR A 18 -3.59 1.61 -8.88
N GLY A 19 -3.26 1.80 -10.17
CA GLY A 19 -4.26 1.81 -11.25
C GLY A 19 -5.38 2.85 -11.07
N GLY A 20 -5.10 3.98 -10.40
CA GLY A 20 -6.08 5.03 -10.11
C GLY A 20 -7.03 4.71 -8.95
N THR A 21 -6.78 3.64 -8.19
CA THR A 21 -7.55 3.28 -7.00
C THR A 21 -6.65 3.27 -5.77
N ASP A 22 -7.16 3.79 -4.66
CA ASP A 22 -6.48 3.76 -3.36
C ASP A 22 -6.98 2.58 -2.53
N TYR A 23 -6.04 1.74 -2.08
CA TYR A 23 -6.34 0.64 -1.17
C TYR A 23 -5.71 0.89 0.18
N GLN A 24 -6.49 0.80 1.25
CA GLN A 24 -5.95 0.98 2.58
C GLN A 24 -5.04 -0.19 2.94
N LEU A 25 -3.90 0.07 3.55
CA LEU A 25 -3.02 -1.01 4.04
C LEU A 25 -3.38 -1.33 5.49
N ASP A 26 -3.49 -2.60 5.86
CA ASP A 26 -3.67 -2.93 7.29
C ASP A 26 -2.42 -2.51 8.10
N ASP A 27 -1.22 -2.80 7.57
CA ASP A 27 0.05 -2.47 8.21
C ASP A 27 0.49 -1.05 7.86
N GLN A 28 -0.05 -0.10 8.60
CA GLN A 28 0.30 1.31 8.53
C GLN A 28 1.76 1.60 8.93
N ALA A 29 2.32 0.78 9.83
CA ALA A 29 3.68 0.99 10.33
C ALA A 29 4.72 0.64 9.28
N GLN A 30 4.52 -0.47 8.57
CA GLN A 30 5.40 -0.87 7.47
C GLN A 30 5.23 0.06 6.27
N ALA A 31 3.99 0.42 5.91
CA ALA A 31 3.70 1.35 4.82
C ALA A 31 4.36 2.72 5.02
N GLY A 32 4.37 3.24 6.25
CA GLY A 32 4.99 4.54 6.55
C GLY A 32 6.49 4.60 6.30
N LYS A 33 7.20 3.45 6.28
CA LYS A 33 8.62 3.39 5.89
C LYS A 33 8.85 3.68 4.42
N PHE A 34 7.79 3.56 3.61
CA PHE A 34 7.80 3.73 2.17
C PHE A 34 6.93 4.90 1.71
N ASP A 35 6.56 5.83 2.60
CA ASP A 35 5.79 7.03 2.27
C ASP A 35 6.39 7.75 1.05
N GLY A 36 5.57 7.92 0.00
CA GLY A 36 5.99 8.54 -1.27
C GLY A 36 6.92 7.70 -2.13
N LYS A 37 7.09 6.40 -1.85
CA LYS A 37 7.89 5.47 -2.66
C LYS A 37 7.01 4.44 -3.36
N ASP A 38 7.49 4.00 -4.52
CA ASP A 38 6.91 2.87 -5.22
C ASP A 38 7.34 1.56 -4.55
N VAL A 39 6.34 0.73 -4.28
CA VAL A 39 6.49 -0.52 -3.56
C VAL A 39 5.68 -1.64 -4.21
N LYS A 40 6.15 -2.85 -3.97
CA LYS A 40 5.42 -4.08 -4.19
C LYS A 40 4.91 -4.58 -2.85
N VAL A 41 3.60 -4.48 -2.66
CA VAL A 41 2.89 -5.04 -1.51
C VAL A 41 2.45 -6.48 -1.84
N THR A 42 2.96 -7.44 -1.11
CA THR A 42 2.48 -8.83 -1.15
C THR A 42 1.44 -9.00 -0.05
N GLY A 43 0.24 -9.46 -0.41
CA GLY A 43 -0.89 -9.52 0.49
C GLY A 43 -2.17 -9.98 -0.19
N GLN A 44 -3.27 -9.93 0.56
CA GLN A 44 -4.62 -10.22 0.06
C GLN A 44 -5.52 -8.99 0.24
N LEU A 45 -6.31 -8.68 -0.79
CA LEU A 45 -7.32 -7.63 -0.71
C LEU A 45 -8.54 -8.16 0.03
N ASP A 46 -8.93 -7.44 1.09
CA ASP A 46 -10.20 -7.61 1.76
C ASP A 46 -11.25 -6.73 1.08
N ASN A 47 -12.09 -7.34 0.24
CA ASN A 47 -13.18 -6.65 -0.46
C ASN A 47 -14.28 -6.13 0.47
N SER A 48 -14.33 -6.60 1.72
CA SER A 48 -15.34 -6.10 2.66
C SER A 48 -15.02 -4.68 3.14
N SER A 49 -13.74 -4.32 3.22
CA SER A 49 -13.27 -3.05 3.76
C SER A 49 -12.30 -2.29 2.83
N ASN A 50 -12.13 -2.75 1.59
CA ASN A 50 -11.13 -2.24 0.64
C ASN A 50 -9.72 -2.11 1.26
N THR A 51 -9.36 -3.06 2.12
CA THR A 51 -8.10 -3.05 2.87
C THR A 51 -7.22 -4.20 2.39
N ILE A 52 -6.00 -3.91 1.97
CA ILE A 52 -5.00 -4.93 1.66
C ILE A 52 -4.39 -5.38 2.98
N LYS A 53 -4.56 -6.67 3.27
CA LYS A 53 -3.83 -7.34 4.34
C LYS A 53 -2.39 -7.55 3.91
N VAL A 54 -1.50 -6.79 4.52
CA VAL A 54 -0.09 -6.75 4.14
C VAL A 54 0.60 -7.98 4.74
N GLN A 55 1.23 -8.77 3.89
CA GLN A 55 2.16 -9.82 4.33
C GLN A 55 3.61 -9.37 4.22
N SER A 56 3.94 -8.59 3.19
CA SER A 56 5.26 -8.00 3.01
C SER A 56 5.18 -6.76 2.12
N ILE A 57 6.01 -5.76 2.39
CA ILE A 57 6.21 -4.59 1.54
C ILE A 57 7.67 -4.55 1.14
N GLU A 58 7.90 -4.60 -0.17
CA GLU A 58 9.23 -4.48 -0.76
C GLU A 58 9.28 -3.19 -1.59
N PRO A 59 10.41 -2.46 -1.62
CA PRO A 59 10.57 -1.38 -2.57
C PRO A 59 10.47 -1.94 -3.99
N SER A 60 9.68 -1.32 -4.87
CA SER A 60 9.73 -1.68 -6.28
C SER A 60 11.03 -1.10 -6.80
N SER A 61 12.07 -1.92 -6.78
CA SER A 61 13.36 -1.62 -7.41
C SER A 61 13.14 -1.45 -8.91
N SER A 62 12.71 -0.26 -9.33
CA SER A 62 12.98 0.24 -10.66
C SER A 62 14.34 0.93 -10.59
N MET A 63 15.40 0.12 -10.66
CA MET A 63 16.73 0.61 -11.05
C MET A 63 16.83 0.55 -12.57
#